data_AF-A0A3D1WGR8-F1
#
_entry.id   AF-A0A3D1WGR8-F1
#
_cell.length_a   1.000
_cell.length_b   1.000
_cell.length_c   1.000
_cell.angle_alpha   90.00
_cell.angle_beta   90.00
_cell.angle_gamma   90.00
#
_symmetry.space_group_name_H-M   'P 1'
#
loop_
_entity.id
_entity.type
_entity.pdbx_description
1 polymer ?
#
loop_
_entity_poly.entity_id
_entity_poly.type
_entity_poly.pdbx_seq_one_letter_code
_entity_poly.pdbx_strand_id
1 'polypeptide(L)' 'PDYQFVVVSEPNREFLWILSRTPALGDATLSGIKTRLTARGFDIAKLQFKPHSAK' A
#
# COMPACT_ATOMS: atom_id res chain seq x y z
N PRO A 1 -13.66 6.19 -11.19
CA PRO A 1 -12.41 6.89 -10.79
C PRO A 1 -12.43 7.11 -9.27
N ASP A 2 -12.14 6.05 -8.54
CA ASP A 2 -12.30 6.00 -7.09
C ASP A 2 -10.92 6.07 -6.44
N TYR A 3 -10.50 7.30 -6.08
CA TYR A 3 -9.28 7.58 -5.31
C TYR A 3 -9.46 7.05 -3.88
N GLN A 4 -9.33 5.74 -3.69
CA GLN A 4 -9.58 5.08 -2.41
C GLN A 4 -8.31 4.89 -1.56
N PHE A 5 -7.12 5.03 -2.13
CA PHE A 5 -5.86 4.80 -1.41
C PHE A 5 -4.73 5.73 -1.87
N VAL A 6 -3.80 6.00 -0.96
CA VAL A 6 -2.57 6.74 -1.19
C VAL A 6 -1.37 5.94 -0.67
N VAL A 7 -0.27 6.00 -1.42
CA VAL A 7 0.99 5.36 -1.05
C VAL A 7 2.00 6.46 -0.73
N VAL A 8 2.42 6.54 0.52
CA VAL A 8 3.40 7.53 1.01
C VAL A 8 4.68 6.79 1.33
N SER A 9 5.77 7.22 0.72
CA SER A 9 7.13 6.77 1.01
C SER A 9 7.93 7.94 1.56
N GLU A 10 8.74 7.71 2.58
CA GLU A 10 9.70 8.71 3.02
C GLU A 10 10.86 8.89 2.03
N PRO A 11 11.60 10.02 2.06
CA PRO A 11 12.74 10.26 1.18
C PRO A 11 13.87 9.23 1.35
N ASN A 12 14.11 8.74 2.56
CA ASN A 12 15.09 7.69 2.84
C ASN A 12 14.64 6.28 2.43
N ARG A 13 13.38 6.12 1.98
CA ARG A 13 12.76 4.83 1.61
C ARG A 13 12.79 3.75 2.70
N GLU A 14 13.01 4.12 3.95
CA GLU A 14 13.05 3.17 5.08
C GLU A 14 11.64 2.68 5.45
N PHE A 15 10.65 3.57 5.40
CA PHE A 15 9.25 3.27 5.70
C PHE A 15 8.32 3.65 4.54
N LEU A 16 7.26 2.85 4.43
CA LEU A 16 6.23 2.99 3.42
C LEU A 16 4.86 2.72 4.05
N TRP A 17 3.92 3.63 3.82
CA TRP A 17 2.55 3.51 4.31
C TRP A 17 1.56 3.56 3.15
N ILE A 18 0.63 2.60 3.17
CA ILE A 18 -0.53 2.59 2.30
C ILE A 18 -1.71 3.00 3.17
N LEU A 19 -2.26 4.18 2.91
CA LEU A 19 -3.44 4.68 3.59
C LEU A 19 -4.64 4.49 2.67
N SER A 20 -5.67 3.82 3.15
CA SER A 20 -6.92 3.62 2.41
C SER A 20 -8.08 4.22 3.18
N ARG A 21 -8.98 4.90 2.47
CA ARG A 21 -10.25 5.38 3.04
C ARG A 21 -11.29 4.28 3.14
N THR A 22 -11.10 3.18 2.41
CA THR A 22 -11.96 1.99 2.47
C THR A 22 -11.22 0.87 3.19
N PRO A 23 -11.87 0.15 4.13
CA PRO A 23 -11.28 -1.00 4.82
C PRO A 23 -11.09 -2.21 3.88
N ALA A 24 -11.85 -2.27 2.78
CA ALA A 24 -11.72 -3.28 1.74
C ALA A 24 -10.96 -2.71 0.53
N LEU A 25 -9.63 -2.87 0.54
CA LEU A 25 -8.84 -2.78 -0.70
C LEU A 25 -9.09 -4.05 -1.50
N GLY A 26 -9.67 -3.93 -2.71
CA GLY A 26 -9.78 -5.07 -3.61
C GLY A 26 -8.42 -5.64 -3.99
N ASP A 27 -8.32 -6.96 -4.11
CA ASP A 27 -7.07 -7.68 -4.42
C ASP A 27 -6.35 -7.17 -5.67
N ALA A 28 -7.11 -6.76 -6.69
CA ALA A 28 -6.57 -6.17 -7.91
C ALA A 28 -5.78 -4.88 -7.63
N THR A 29 -6.31 -4.02 -6.76
CA THR A 29 -5.65 -2.78 -6.33
C THR A 29 -4.39 -3.09 -5.53
N LEU A 30 -4.50 -4.03 -4.60
CA LEU A 30 -3.41 -4.47 -3.73
C LEU A 30 -2.24 -5.04 -4.54
N SER A 31 -2.55 -5.84 -5.56
CA SER A 31 -1.58 -6.37 -6.52
C SER A 31 -0.89 -5.25 -7.32
N GLY A 32 -1.68 -4.29 -7.84
CA GLY A 32 -1.13 -3.14 -8.56
C GLY A 32 -0.19 -2.27 -7.72
N ILE A 33 -0.50 -2.10 -6.43
CA ILE A 33 0.38 -1.41 -5.49
C ILE A 33 1.68 -2.18 -5.31
N LYS A 34 1.61 -3.50 -5.07
CA LYS A 34 2.81 -4.36 -4.95
C LYS A 34 3.71 -4.24 -6.18
N THR A 35 3.16 -4.35 -7.39
CA THR A 35 3.93 -4.20 -8.63
C THR A 35 4.63 -2.84 -8.73
N ARG A 36 3.92 -1.74 -8.41
CA ARG A 36 4.51 -0.39 -8.44
C ARG A 36 5.62 -0.23 -7.42
N LEU A 37 5.48 -0.85 -6.26
CA LEU A 37 6.49 -0.81 -5.19
C LEU A 37 7.73 -1.61 -5.59
N THR A 38 7.55 -2.82 -6.11
CA THR A 38 8.66 -3.63 -6.64
C THR A 38 9.39 -2.91 -7.76
N ALA A 39 8.67 -2.28 -8.69
CA ALA A 39 9.27 -1.51 -9.78
C ALA A 39 10.08 -0.29 -9.29
N ARG A 40 9.75 0.25 -8.11
CA ARG A 40 10.49 1.34 -7.46
C ARG A 40 11.66 0.85 -6.60
N GLY A 41 11.86 -0.46 -6.49
CA GLY A 41 12.91 -1.08 -5.66
C GLY A 41 12.55 -1.14 -4.17
N PHE A 42 11.27 -1.04 -3.82
CA PHE A 42 10.83 -1.25 -2.44
C PHE A 42 10.67 -2.73 -2.13
N ASP A 43 11.10 -3.09 -0.93
CA ASP A 43 11.04 -4.46 -0.44
C ASP A 43 9.64 -4.78 0.09
N ILE A 44 8.79 -5.32 -0.79
CA ILE A 44 7.42 -5.73 -0.46
C ILE A 44 7.35 -6.79 0.64
N ALA A 45 8.44 -7.53 0.90
CA ALA A 45 8.52 -8.49 2.00
C ALA A 45 8.49 -7.81 3.38
N LYS A 46 8.98 -6.57 3.48
CA LYS A 46 8.88 -5.76 4.71
C LYS A 46 7.51 -5.13 4.90
N LEU A 47 6.65 -5.21 3.90
CA LEU A 47 5.37 -4.52 3.88
C LEU A 47 4.34 -5.30 4.68
N GLN A 48 4.14 -4.88 5.93
CA GLN A 48 3.11 -5.46 6.78
C GLN A 48 1.76 -4.84 6.49
N PHE A 49 0.89 -5.61 5.83
CA PHE A 49 -0.52 -5.30 5.78
C PHE A 49 -1.15 -5.58 7.14
N LYS A 50 -1.39 -4.53 7.92
CA LYS A 50 -2.24 -4.65 9.11
C LYS A 50 -3.69 -4.71 8.62
N PRO A 51 -4.45 -5.78 8.90
CA PRO A 51 -5.88 -5.76 8.65
C PRO A 51 -6.49 -4.70 9.56
N HIS A 52 -6.93 -3.58 8.97
CA HIS A 52 -7.72 -2.59 9.69
C HIS A 52 -9.16 -3.08 9.70
N SER A 53 -9.52 -3.90 10.71
CA SER A 53 -10.93 -4.11 11.02
C SER A 53 -11.50 -2.77 11.44
N ALA A 54 -12.32 -2.18 10.57
CA ALA A 54 -13.24 -1.13 10.99
C ALA A 54 -14.09 -1.72 12.13
N LYS A 55 -14.01 -1.10 13.31
CA LYS A 55 -14.84 -1.47 14.47
C LYS A 55 -16.21 -0.82 14.33
#